data_AF-A0A0P9E3R3-F1
#
_entry.id   AF-A0A0P9E3R3-F1
#
_cell.length_a   1.000
_cell.length_b   1.000
_cell.length_c   1.000
_cell.angle_alpha   90.00
_cell.angle_beta   90.00
_cell.angle_gamma   90.00
#
_symmetry.space_group_name_H-M   'P 1'
#
loop_
_entity.id
_entity.type
_entity.pdbx_description
1 polymer ?
#
loop_
_entity_poly.entity_id
_entity_poly.type
_entity_poly.pdbx_seq_one_letter_code
_entity_poly.pdbx_strand_id
1 'polypeptide(L)'
;MLPKTASHAKWILFIVLMLSFLIWFEKQQDYKRSTAPNNELPIAALPVSLHTPGVNKPEVKQPDSQPVSAASGRRTMNYKLFPHKGQDLSNYKAVEVTATGYYAGRESTGKNPGHPEYGVTFSGMKVTRDVQSFSTIAADPKVFPIGTVLYIPGYGYGIVADTGSAIKGNRIDLYFETKDQVYKEWGKKTLNVFVVKRGDGKINEALWNQLKSELLF
;
A
#
# COMPACT_ATOMS: atom_id res chain seq x y z
N MET A 1 47.95 16.33 43.30
CA MET A 1 46.89 15.31 43.28
C MET A 1 45.54 16.03 43.22
N LEU A 2 44.82 15.92 42.11
CA LEU A 2 43.46 16.47 41.90
C LEU A 2 42.63 15.36 41.22
N PRO A 3 41.43 15.00 41.73
CA PRO A 3 40.72 13.81 41.26
C PRO A 3 39.95 14.08 39.96
N LYS A 4 39.91 13.05 39.11
CA LYS A 4 39.14 13.02 37.85
C LYS A 4 37.63 13.09 38.12
N THR A 5 37.03 14.27 37.98
CA THR A 5 35.56 14.48 38.09
C THR A 5 34.85 14.68 36.74
N ALA A 6 35.48 14.33 35.61
CA ALA A 6 34.94 14.62 34.28
C ALA A 6 33.94 13.58 33.72
N SER A 7 33.65 12.49 34.45
CA SER A 7 32.73 11.44 33.98
C SER A 7 31.29 11.64 34.47
N HIS A 8 31.09 12.16 35.69
CA HIS A 8 29.78 12.24 36.32
C HIS A 8 28.83 13.26 35.67
N ALA A 9 29.36 14.40 35.20
CA ALA A 9 28.56 15.45 34.57
C ALA A 9 27.87 14.99 33.27
N LYS A 10 28.51 14.10 32.50
CA LYS A 10 27.94 13.56 31.25
C LYS A 10 26.79 12.59 31.52
N TRP A 11 26.90 11.79 32.58
CA TRP A 11 25.83 10.89 33.01
C TRP A 11 24.62 11.65 33.57
N ILE A 12 24.86 12.70 34.35
CA ILE A 12 23.78 13.56 34.86
C ILE A 12 23.03 14.22 33.70
N LEU A 13 23.76 14.78 32.72
CA LEU A 13 23.14 15.41 31.55
C LEU A 13 22.33 14.42 30.71
N PHE A 14 22.83 13.19 30.54
CA PHE A 14 22.11 12.14 29.82
C PHE A 14 20.82 11.74 30.55
N ILE A 15 20.87 11.58 31.87
CA ILE A 15 19.68 11.24 32.68
C ILE A 15 18.64 12.36 32.63
N VAL A 16 19.04 13.63 32.69
CA VAL A 16 18.11 14.77 32.58
C VAL A 16 17.46 14.84 31.20
N LEU A 17 18.20 14.55 30.12
CA LEU A 17 17.66 14.46 28.76
C LEU A 17 16.68 13.29 28.62
N MET A 18 17.00 12.12 29.19
CA MET A 18 16.12 10.95 29.17
C MET A 18 14.83 11.19 29.95
N LEU A 19 14.89 11.77 31.15
CA LEU A 19 13.70 12.12 31.94
C LEU A 19 12.84 13.17 31.24
N SER A 20 13.45 14.17 30.61
CA SER A 20 12.73 15.17 29.81
C SER A 20 12.03 14.54 28.60
N PHE A 21 12.68 13.57 27.94
CA PHE A 21 12.09 12.81 26.84
C PHE A 21 10.94 11.91 27.31
N LEU A 22 11.06 11.29 28.49
CA LEU A 22 10.00 10.44 29.06
C LEU A 22 8.74 11.26 29.39
N ILE A 23 8.90 12.41 30.05
CA ILE A 23 7.79 13.32 30.37
C ILE A 23 7.14 13.86 29.08
N TRP A 24 7.94 14.19 28.08
CA TRP A 24 7.42 14.60 26.77
C TRP A 24 6.66 13.47 26.07
N PHE A 25 7.14 12.22 26.17
CA PHE A 25 6.51 11.04 25.60
C PHE A 25 5.19 10.68 26.31
N GLU A 26 5.11 10.81 27.64
CA GLU A 26 3.86 10.63 28.40
C GLU A 26 2.82 11.68 27.98
N LYS A 27 3.22 12.94 27.84
CA LYS A 27 2.32 14.00 27.36
C LYS A 27 1.76 13.72 25.96
N GLN A 28 2.50 13.03 25.09
CA GLN A 28 2.00 12.59 23.78
C GLN A 28 0.94 11.50 23.90
N GLN A 29 1.03 10.61 24.89
CA GLN A 29 0.01 9.59 25.15
C GLN A 29 -1.27 10.23 25.71
N ASP A 30 -1.15 11.19 26.63
CA ASP A 30 -2.29 11.88 27.24
C ASP A 30 -3.03 12.79 26.24
N TYR A 31 -2.30 13.43 25.33
CA TYR A 31 -2.90 14.20 24.23
C TYR A 31 -3.75 13.32 23.31
N LYS A 32 -3.28 12.10 22.97
CA LYS A 32 -4.06 11.14 22.18
C LYS A 32 -5.23 10.55 22.95
N ARG A 33 -5.11 10.40 24.28
CA ARG A 33 -6.18 9.87 25.15
C ARG A 33 -7.30 10.87 25.38
N SER A 34 -6.99 12.17 25.48
CA SER A 34 -7.98 13.24 25.68
C SER A 34 -8.76 13.64 24.42
N THR A 35 -8.28 13.26 23.24
CA THR A 35 -8.89 13.59 21.95
C THR A 35 -9.69 12.43 21.32
N ALA A 36 -9.81 11.31 22.01
CA ALA A 36 -10.65 10.20 21.59
C ALA A 36 -12.14 10.45 21.97
N PRO A 37 -13.07 10.48 21.01
CA PRO A 37 -14.49 10.61 21.33
C PRO A 37 -15.06 9.30 21.88
N ASN A 38 -15.70 9.37 23.04
CA ASN A 38 -16.45 8.29 23.67
C ASN A 38 -17.75 8.04 22.90
N ASN A 39 -18.08 6.78 22.60
CA ASN A 39 -19.47 6.32 22.49
C ASN A 39 -19.52 4.80 22.68
N GLU A 40 -19.96 4.39 23.88
CA GLU A 40 -20.41 3.04 24.20
C GLU A 40 -21.82 2.76 23.65
N LEU A 41 -22.11 1.47 23.50
CA LEU A 41 -23.24 0.81 22.82
C LEU A 41 -24.61 1.03 23.50
N PRO A 42 -25.71 0.58 22.85
CA PRO A 42 -26.44 -0.51 23.52
C PRO A 42 -26.92 -1.67 22.62
N ILE A 43 -27.23 -2.74 23.36
CA ILE A 43 -27.58 -4.12 23.01
C ILE A 43 -29.08 -4.27 22.70
N ALA A 44 -29.45 -5.11 21.72
CA ALA A 44 -30.67 -5.96 21.62
C ALA A 44 -30.80 -6.50 20.19
N ALA A 45 -31.42 -7.63 19.82
CA ALA A 45 -31.84 -8.91 20.39
C ALA A 45 -32.25 -9.77 19.16
N LEU A 46 -32.15 -11.10 19.24
CA LEU A 46 -32.43 -12.09 18.17
C LEU A 46 -33.96 -12.22 17.87
N PRO A 47 -34.42 -12.92 16.80
CA PRO A 47 -34.43 -14.40 16.76
C PRO A 47 -34.18 -15.08 15.39
N VAL A 48 -33.37 -16.15 15.47
CA VAL A 48 -33.54 -17.53 14.93
C VAL A 48 -34.58 -17.80 13.81
N SER A 49 -34.11 -18.46 12.73
CA SER A 49 -34.79 -19.65 12.18
C SER A 49 -33.79 -20.58 11.49
N LEU A 50 -33.82 -21.87 11.88
CA LEU A 50 -33.09 -22.99 11.29
C LEU A 50 -33.74 -23.44 9.96
N HIS A 51 -32.95 -23.99 9.04
CA HIS A 51 -33.22 -25.23 8.29
C HIS A 51 -31.93 -25.72 7.59
N THR A 52 -31.57 -26.99 7.82
CA THR A 52 -30.57 -27.81 7.12
C THR A 52 -31.32 -28.93 6.36
N PRO A 53 -30.67 -29.94 5.74
CA PRO A 53 -29.45 -29.99 4.91
C PRO A 53 -29.75 -30.61 3.52
N GLY A 54 -28.81 -30.55 2.57
CA GLY A 54 -29.00 -31.23 1.27
C GLY A 54 -27.77 -31.27 0.38
N VAL A 55 -27.12 -32.42 0.37
CA VAL A 55 -25.95 -32.85 -0.40
C VAL A 55 -26.22 -32.86 -1.92
N ASN A 56 -25.26 -32.40 -2.75
CA ASN A 56 -24.68 -33.17 -3.88
C ASN A 56 -23.71 -32.35 -4.77
N LYS A 57 -22.54 -32.95 -5.01
CA LYS A 57 -21.49 -32.61 -5.97
C LYS A 57 -21.76 -33.33 -7.30
N PRO A 58 -21.52 -32.69 -8.46
CA PRO A 58 -20.50 -33.21 -9.42
C PRO A 58 -19.71 -32.04 -10.07
N GLU A 59 -18.38 -31.93 -9.96
CA GLU A 59 -17.37 -32.49 -10.89
C GLU A 59 -17.78 -32.52 -12.38
N VAL A 60 -17.12 -31.73 -13.25
CA VAL A 60 -16.60 -32.15 -14.58
C VAL A 60 -15.99 -30.96 -15.39
N LYS A 61 -14.71 -31.17 -15.75
CA LYS A 61 -13.91 -30.81 -16.96
C LYS A 61 -13.50 -29.36 -17.32
N GLN A 62 -12.17 -29.20 -17.33
CA GLN A 62 -11.37 -28.34 -18.22
C GLN A 62 -11.60 -28.64 -19.71
N PRO A 63 -11.21 -27.69 -20.59
CA PRO A 63 -10.28 -28.08 -21.64
C PRO A 63 -9.08 -27.14 -21.80
N ASP A 64 -8.02 -27.76 -22.35
CA ASP A 64 -6.69 -27.29 -22.70
C ASP A 64 -6.62 -26.12 -23.68
N SER A 65 -5.56 -25.30 -23.54
CA SER A 65 -4.68 -24.96 -24.67
C SER A 65 -3.36 -24.35 -24.18
N GLN A 66 -2.27 -25.04 -24.52
CA GLN A 66 -0.86 -24.71 -24.28
C GLN A 66 -0.26 -23.94 -25.49
N PRO A 67 1.02 -23.49 -25.50
CA PRO A 67 1.39 -22.07 -25.61
C PRO A 67 2.06 -21.65 -26.93
N VAL A 68 2.01 -20.34 -27.26
CA VAL A 68 2.84 -19.74 -28.32
C VAL A 68 4.15 -19.18 -27.75
N SER A 69 5.26 -19.68 -28.29
CA SER A 69 6.64 -19.34 -27.96
C SER A 69 7.16 -18.11 -28.71
N ALA A 70 7.77 -17.16 -28.00
CA ALA A 70 8.76 -16.25 -28.58
C ALA A 70 9.82 -15.89 -27.52
N ALA A 71 11.03 -16.36 -27.75
CA ALA A 71 12.19 -16.11 -26.90
C ALA A 71 12.77 -14.71 -27.16
N SER A 72 12.80 -13.89 -26.12
CA SER A 72 13.83 -12.86 -25.90
C SER A 72 14.20 -12.95 -24.43
N GLY A 73 15.49 -13.14 -24.14
CA GLY A 73 16.03 -13.39 -22.81
C GLY A 73 15.84 -12.22 -21.85
N ARG A 74 14.61 -11.98 -21.41
CA ARG A 74 14.35 -11.38 -20.11
C ARG A 74 14.49 -12.51 -19.09
N ARG A 75 15.31 -12.31 -18.07
CA ARG A 75 15.17 -13.08 -16.82
C ARG A 75 13.71 -12.93 -16.40
N THR A 76 12.88 -13.93 -16.69
CA THR A 76 11.59 -14.11 -16.05
C THR A 76 11.95 -14.35 -14.59
N MET A 77 12.05 -13.26 -13.84
CA MET A 77 12.12 -13.32 -12.38
C MET A 77 10.98 -14.25 -12.00
N ASN A 78 11.32 -15.37 -11.37
CA ASN A 78 10.35 -16.41 -11.04
C ASN A 78 9.44 -15.84 -9.96
N TYR A 79 8.40 -15.09 -10.37
CA TYR A 79 7.43 -14.42 -9.51
C TYR A 79 6.49 -15.43 -8.87
N LYS A 80 7.03 -16.54 -8.35
CA LYS A 80 6.27 -17.52 -7.60
C LYS A 80 6.06 -17.06 -6.16
N LEU A 81 6.89 -16.16 -5.63
CA LEU A 81 6.82 -15.72 -4.24
C LEU A 81 6.87 -14.20 -4.10
N PHE A 82 6.17 -13.66 -3.11
CA PHE A 82 6.43 -12.28 -2.65
C PHE A 82 7.83 -12.20 -2.01
N PRO A 83 8.64 -11.19 -2.38
CA PRO A 83 9.86 -10.87 -1.66
C PRO A 83 9.56 -10.70 -0.17
N HIS A 84 10.38 -11.30 0.68
CA HIS A 84 10.34 -11.19 2.15
C HIS A 84 9.14 -11.80 2.88
N LYS A 85 8.09 -12.25 2.18
CA LYS A 85 6.96 -12.95 2.82
C LYS A 85 6.83 -14.43 2.48
N GLY A 86 7.47 -14.87 1.39
CA GLY A 86 7.42 -16.28 0.98
C GLY A 86 5.99 -16.78 0.67
N GLN A 87 5.02 -15.90 0.42
CA GLN A 87 3.68 -16.33 0.00
C GLN A 87 3.66 -16.61 -1.50
N ASP A 88 2.93 -17.63 -1.89
CA ASP A 88 2.80 -18.05 -3.28
C ASP A 88 1.90 -17.10 -4.09
N LEU A 89 2.49 -16.52 -5.12
CA LEU A 89 1.88 -15.57 -6.05
C LEU A 89 0.89 -16.22 -7.02
N SER A 90 0.98 -17.53 -7.24
CA SER A 90 0.07 -18.27 -8.14
C SER A 90 -1.37 -18.30 -7.64
N ASN A 91 -1.59 -18.02 -6.35
CA ASN A 91 -2.92 -17.90 -5.75
C ASN A 91 -3.62 -16.58 -6.08
N TYR A 92 -2.90 -15.61 -6.66
CA TYR A 92 -3.44 -14.29 -6.99
C TYR A 92 -3.68 -14.16 -8.50
N LYS A 93 -4.75 -13.45 -8.85
CA LYS A 93 -5.04 -13.15 -10.26
C LYS A 93 -3.93 -12.27 -10.83
N ALA A 94 -3.21 -12.80 -11.82
CA ALA A 94 -2.28 -12.02 -12.64
C ALA A 94 -3.03 -11.23 -13.71
N VAL A 95 -2.65 -9.97 -13.90
CA VAL A 95 -3.15 -9.11 -14.99
C VAL A 95 -1.94 -8.46 -15.66
N GLU A 96 -1.81 -8.64 -16.98
CA GLU A 96 -0.80 -7.92 -17.74
C GLU A 96 -1.21 -6.45 -17.88
N VAL A 97 -0.30 -5.55 -17.55
CA VAL A 97 -0.51 -4.10 -17.63
C VAL A 97 0.68 -3.40 -18.27
N THR A 98 0.40 -2.26 -18.88
CA THR A 98 1.45 -1.25 -19.16
C THR A 98 1.62 -0.38 -17.91
N ALA A 99 2.81 -0.39 -17.32
CA ALA A 99 3.14 0.45 -16.17
C ALA A 99 4.06 1.62 -16.57
N THR A 100 3.69 2.82 -16.15
CA THR A 100 4.55 4.02 -16.16
C THR A 100 4.81 4.50 -14.74
N GLY A 101 5.67 5.50 -14.59
CA GLY A 101 5.85 6.20 -13.31
C GLY A 101 5.50 7.68 -13.45
N TYR A 102 5.00 8.26 -12.37
CA TYR A 102 4.69 9.68 -12.25
C TYR A 102 5.17 10.23 -10.91
N TYR A 103 5.17 11.56 -10.79
CA TYR A 103 5.48 12.26 -9.54
C TYR A 103 4.50 13.41 -9.34
N ALA A 104 4.50 14.07 -8.18
CA ALA A 104 3.48 15.07 -7.86
C ALA A 104 3.64 16.40 -8.63
N GLY A 105 4.77 16.60 -9.32
CA GLY A 105 5.10 17.87 -9.95
C GLY A 105 4.29 18.22 -11.20
N ARG A 106 4.49 19.46 -11.66
CA ARG A 106 3.72 20.08 -12.74
C ARG A 106 3.68 19.28 -14.02
N GLU A 107 4.75 18.58 -14.37
CA GLU A 107 4.81 17.80 -15.62
C GLU A 107 3.83 16.61 -15.62
N SER A 108 3.52 16.06 -14.46
CA SER A 108 2.59 14.94 -14.32
C SER A 108 1.18 15.40 -13.94
N THR A 109 1.05 16.42 -13.09
CA THR A 109 -0.23 16.81 -12.47
C THR A 109 -0.72 18.20 -12.87
N GLY A 110 0.12 19.01 -13.53
CA GLY A 110 -0.14 20.43 -13.77
C GLY A 110 0.03 21.32 -12.53
N LYS A 111 0.37 20.77 -11.35
CA LYS A 111 0.38 21.48 -10.06
C LYS A 111 1.81 21.72 -9.55
N ASN A 112 2.02 22.88 -8.93
CA ASN A 112 3.28 23.24 -8.26
C ASN A 112 3.18 23.06 -6.74
N PRO A 113 4.32 22.87 -6.03
CA PRO A 113 4.35 22.96 -4.58
C PRO A 113 3.68 24.25 -4.10
N GLY A 114 2.78 24.15 -3.11
CA GLY A 114 1.96 25.26 -2.62
C GLY A 114 0.53 25.30 -3.19
N HIS A 115 0.23 24.55 -4.26
CA HIS A 115 -1.16 24.36 -4.69
C HIS A 115 -1.94 23.53 -3.66
N PRO A 116 -3.20 23.86 -3.30
CA PRO A 116 -3.96 23.12 -2.28
C PRO A 116 -4.06 21.61 -2.56
N GLU A 117 -4.22 21.26 -3.84
CA GLU A 117 -4.31 19.88 -4.30
C GLU A 117 -2.96 19.26 -4.72
N TYR A 118 -1.83 19.89 -4.38
CA TYR A 118 -0.52 19.31 -4.66
C TYR A 118 -0.34 17.99 -3.90
N GLY A 119 0.01 16.93 -4.63
CA GLY A 119 0.16 15.58 -4.08
C GLY A 119 -1.14 14.98 -3.52
N VAL A 120 -2.31 15.47 -3.95
CA VAL A 120 -3.61 14.86 -3.59
C VAL A 120 -4.08 13.99 -4.75
N THR A 121 -4.36 12.72 -4.46
CA THR A 121 -4.90 11.74 -5.42
C THR A 121 -6.40 11.94 -5.62
N PHE A 122 -6.97 11.32 -6.65
CA PHE A 122 -8.42 11.30 -6.88
C PHE A 122 -9.24 10.88 -5.65
N SER A 123 -8.75 9.94 -4.85
CA SER A 123 -9.43 9.50 -3.62
C SER A 123 -9.43 10.53 -2.48
N GLY A 124 -8.66 11.62 -2.60
CA GLY A 124 -8.42 12.58 -1.53
C GLY A 124 -7.23 12.22 -0.62
N MET A 125 -6.65 11.03 -0.77
CA MET A 125 -5.42 10.63 -0.08
C MET A 125 -4.22 11.44 -0.58
N LYS A 126 -3.24 11.70 0.29
CA LYS A 126 -1.92 12.18 -0.13
C LYS A 126 -1.15 11.07 -0.83
N VAL A 127 -0.47 11.42 -1.92
CA VAL A 127 0.45 10.52 -2.60
C VAL A 127 1.49 10.01 -1.61
N THR A 128 1.78 8.71 -1.66
CA THR A 128 2.67 8.03 -0.72
C THR A 128 3.56 7.08 -1.49
N ARG A 129 4.87 7.12 -1.23
CA ARG A 129 5.87 6.15 -1.71
C ARG A 129 6.51 5.48 -0.50
N ASP A 130 6.36 4.17 -0.40
CA ASP A 130 7.04 3.37 0.62
C ASP A 130 7.37 1.99 0.02
N VAL A 131 8.65 1.60 0.08
CA VAL A 131 9.17 0.32 -0.45
C VAL A 131 8.92 -0.85 0.49
N GLN A 132 8.75 -0.58 1.79
CA GLN A 132 8.49 -1.57 2.83
C GLN A 132 6.99 -1.70 3.15
N SER A 133 6.19 -0.75 2.68
CA SER A 133 4.74 -0.68 2.88
C SER A 133 3.99 -0.55 1.54
N PHE A 134 2.85 0.13 1.57
CA PHE A 134 2.08 0.51 0.41
C PHE A 134 2.51 1.85 -0.16
N SER A 135 2.49 1.93 -1.49
CA SER A 135 2.53 3.18 -2.23
C SER A 135 1.19 3.45 -2.91
N THR A 136 0.84 4.72 -3.13
CA THR A 136 -0.35 5.07 -3.92
C THR A 136 -0.06 4.91 -5.40
N ILE A 137 -1.01 4.35 -6.16
CA ILE A 137 -0.89 4.22 -7.61
C ILE A 137 -2.15 4.73 -8.31
N ALA A 138 -2.01 5.09 -9.59
CA ALA A 138 -3.12 5.43 -10.46
C ALA A 138 -3.50 4.24 -11.35
N ALA A 139 -4.79 4.01 -11.56
CA ALA A 139 -5.30 3.00 -12.48
C ALA A 139 -6.65 3.41 -13.07
N ASP A 140 -7.17 2.62 -14.02
CA ASP A 140 -8.56 2.71 -14.46
C ASP A 140 -9.49 2.01 -13.45
N PRO A 141 -10.43 2.73 -12.79
CA PRO A 141 -11.36 2.14 -11.83
C PRO A 141 -12.25 1.04 -12.40
N LYS A 142 -12.46 0.99 -13.73
CA LYS A 142 -13.23 -0.07 -14.39
C LYS A 142 -12.48 -1.41 -14.36
N VAL A 143 -11.15 -1.37 -14.35
CA VAL A 143 -10.30 -2.57 -14.29
C VAL A 143 -9.92 -2.88 -12.85
N PHE A 144 -9.36 -1.87 -12.18
CA PHE A 144 -8.93 -1.92 -10.79
C PHE A 144 -9.66 -0.83 -10.00
N PRO A 145 -10.77 -1.15 -9.34
CA PRO A 145 -11.49 -0.18 -8.50
C PRO A 145 -10.57 0.47 -7.46
N ILE A 146 -10.86 1.71 -7.08
CA ILE A 146 -10.17 2.39 -5.97
C ILE A 146 -10.17 1.47 -4.73
N GLY A 147 -9.05 1.44 -4.01
CA GLY A 147 -8.78 0.53 -2.90
C GLY A 147 -8.20 -0.82 -3.30
N THR A 148 -8.08 -1.14 -4.59
CA THR A 148 -7.44 -2.38 -5.04
C THR A 148 -5.98 -2.41 -4.63
N VAL A 149 -5.55 -3.48 -3.97
CA VAL A 149 -4.16 -3.74 -3.61
C VAL A 149 -3.53 -4.63 -4.68
N LEU A 150 -2.47 -4.11 -5.30
CA LEU A 150 -1.65 -4.82 -6.28
C LEU A 150 -0.27 -5.08 -5.70
N TYR A 151 0.28 -6.24 -6.01
CA TYR A 151 1.73 -6.42 -5.97
C TYR A 151 2.29 -6.23 -7.37
N ILE A 152 3.28 -5.34 -7.46
CA ILE A 152 3.91 -4.94 -8.72
C ILE A 152 5.38 -5.32 -8.63
N PRO A 153 5.82 -6.35 -9.37
CA PRO A 153 7.20 -6.81 -9.28
C PRO A 153 8.21 -5.71 -9.62
N GLY A 154 9.22 -5.55 -8.75
CA GLY A 154 10.23 -4.49 -8.86
C GLY A 154 9.81 -3.13 -8.30
N TYR A 155 8.55 -2.93 -7.91
CA TYR A 155 8.07 -1.70 -7.29
C TYR A 155 7.66 -1.91 -5.82
N GLY A 156 6.91 -2.98 -5.55
CA GLY A 156 6.35 -3.30 -4.24
C GLY A 156 4.82 -3.36 -4.28
N TYR A 157 4.19 -3.16 -3.12
CA TYR A 157 2.73 -3.12 -3.03
C TYR A 157 2.20 -1.72 -3.36
N GLY A 158 1.17 -1.66 -4.20
CA GLY A 158 0.47 -0.45 -4.58
C GLY A 158 -1.01 -0.52 -4.25
N ILE A 159 -1.57 0.55 -3.69
CA ILE A 159 -3.02 0.71 -3.51
C ILE A 159 -3.52 1.70 -4.55
N VAL A 160 -4.53 1.30 -5.33
CA VAL A 160 -5.18 2.18 -6.30
C VAL A 160 -5.91 3.28 -5.53
N ALA A 161 -5.33 4.47 -5.51
CA ALA A 161 -5.88 5.65 -4.83
C ALA A 161 -6.12 6.81 -5.79
N ASP A 162 -5.61 6.70 -7.01
CA ASP A 162 -5.62 7.78 -7.99
C ASP A 162 -6.16 7.33 -9.35
N THR A 163 -6.49 8.31 -10.18
CA THR A 163 -6.90 8.09 -11.57
C THR A 163 -6.22 9.10 -12.49
N GLY A 164 -6.18 8.81 -13.78
CA GLY A 164 -5.66 9.73 -14.78
C GLY A 164 -6.47 9.70 -16.07
N SER A 165 -6.47 10.81 -16.81
CA SER A 165 -7.11 10.88 -18.13
C SER A 165 -6.46 9.91 -19.13
N ALA A 166 -5.13 9.78 -19.08
CA ALA A 166 -4.35 8.86 -19.92
C ALA A 166 -4.23 7.44 -19.35
N ILE A 167 -4.71 7.20 -18.12
CA ILE A 167 -4.62 5.90 -17.44
C ILE A 167 -5.97 5.19 -17.62
N LYS A 168 -6.07 4.44 -18.73
CA LYS A 168 -7.29 3.73 -19.17
C LYS A 168 -6.98 2.27 -19.51
N GLY A 169 -7.94 1.38 -19.26
CA GLY A 169 -7.79 -0.06 -19.47
C GLY A 169 -6.71 -0.67 -18.57
N ASN A 170 -5.94 -1.61 -19.11
CA ASN A 170 -4.85 -2.29 -18.40
C ASN A 170 -3.59 -1.42 -18.32
N ARG A 171 -3.74 -0.18 -17.82
CA ARG A 171 -2.65 0.75 -17.61
C ARG A 171 -2.62 1.20 -16.15
N ILE A 172 -1.41 1.27 -15.59
CA ILE A 172 -1.17 1.78 -14.25
C ILE A 172 -0.07 2.84 -14.28
N ASP A 173 -0.12 3.78 -13.34
CA ASP A 173 0.92 4.78 -13.12
C ASP A 173 1.40 4.71 -11.67
N LEU A 174 2.70 4.51 -11.50
CA LEU A 174 3.32 4.27 -10.21
C LEU A 174 3.88 5.57 -9.64
N TYR A 175 3.50 5.93 -8.42
CA TYR A 175 3.98 7.15 -7.82
C TYR A 175 5.45 7.01 -7.40
N PHE A 176 6.21 8.07 -7.65
CA PHE A 176 7.57 8.31 -7.16
C PHE A 176 7.65 9.72 -6.58
N GLU A 177 8.56 9.95 -5.64
CA GLU A 177 8.70 11.26 -4.99
C GLU A 177 9.26 12.30 -5.96
N THR A 178 10.15 11.86 -6.86
CA THR A 178 10.83 12.76 -7.81
C THR A 178 10.79 12.23 -9.24
N LYS A 179 10.88 13.17 -10.18
CA LYS A 179 11.06 12.88 -11.61
C LYS A 179 12.28 12.00 -11.89
N ASP A 180 13.38 12.27 -11.21
CA ASP A 180 14.62 11.51 -11.34
C ASP A 180 14.45 10.03 -11.01
N GLN A 181 13.72 9.71 -9.93
CA GLN A 181 13.43 8.33 -9.55
C GLN A 181 12.62 7.60 -10.62
N VAL A 182 11.65 8.27 -11.27
CA VAL A 182 10.87 7.67 -12.36
C VAL A 182 11.79 7.14 -13.47
N TYR A 183 12.78 7.94 -13.87
CA TYR A 183 13.72 7.55 -14.93
C TYR A 183 14.74 6.51 -14.47
N LYS A 184 15.26 6.65 -13.24
CA LYS A 184 16.33 5.77 -12.72
C LYS A 184 15.81 4.39 -12.32
N GLU A 185 14.60 4.31 -11.78
CA GLU A 185 14.08 3.08 -11.15
C GLU A 185 13.04 2.35 -11.98
N TRP A 186 12.30 3.04 -12.86
CA TRP A 186 11.12 2.43 -13.50
C TRP A 186 11.18 2.37 -15.02
N GLY A 187 11.05 3.52 -15.69
CA GLY A 187 10.73 3.58 -17.13
C GLY A 187 9.35 3.01 -17.47
N LYS A 188 8.97 3.02 -18.76
CA LYS A 188 7.73 2.39 -19.24
C LYS A 188 7.97 0.91 -19.54
N LYS A 189 7.15 0.01 -19.00
CA LYS A 189 7.25 -1.44 -19.27
C LYS A 189 5.93 -2.16 -19.16
N THR A 190 5.82 -3.28 -19.87
CA THR A 190 4.70 -4.21 -19.78
C THR A 190 5.09 -5.37 -18.87
N LEU A 191 4.25 -5.66 -17.87
CA LEU A 191 4.49 -6.73 -16.89
C LEU A 191 3.18 -7.25 -16.31
N ASN A 192 3.24 -8.43 -15.71
CA ASN A 192 2.16 -8.95 -14.88
C ASN A 192 2.19 -8.32 -13.49
N VAL A 193 1.04 -7.85 -13.05
CA VAL A 193 0.77 -7.46 -11.66
C VAL A 193 -0.19 -8.46 -11.03
N PHE A 194 -0.14 -8.57 -9.71
CA PHE A 194 -0.93 -9.57 -8.97
C PHE A 194 -1.95 -8.86 -8.10
N VAL A 195 -3.22 -9.18 -8.29
CA VAL A 195 -4.32 -8.59 -7.51
C VAL A 195 -4.40 -9.29 -6.15
N VAL A 196 -3.89 -8.61 -5.11
CA VAL A 196 -3.82 -9.13 -3.74
C VAL A 196 -5.18 -9.02 -3.06
N LYS A 197 -5.83 -7.87 -3.19
CA LYS A 197 -7.18 -7.62 -2.69
C LYS A 197 -7.89 -6.67 -3.62
N ARG A 198 -9.10 -7.02 -4.08
CA ARG A 198 -9.90 -6.14 -4.95
C ARG A 198 -10.54 -5.05 -4.10
N GLY A 199 -10.49 -3.81 -4.59
CA GLY A 199 -11.10 -2.65 -3.95
C GLY A 199 -12.61 -2.60 -4.16
N ASP A 200 -13.28 -1.83 -3.31
CA ASP A 200 -14.73 -1.59 -3.32
C ASP A 200 -15.12 -0.24 -3.95
N GLY A 201 -14.13 0.50 -4.46
CA GLY A 201 -14.31 1.83 -5.04
C GLY A 201 -13.99 2.97 -4.08
N LYS A 202 -13.47 2.70 -2.88
CA LYS A 202 -13.06 3.73 -1.93
C LYS A 202 -11.71 3.40 -1.28
N ILE A 203 -11.01 4.44 -0.84
CA ILE A 203 -9.85 4.31 0.05
C ILE A 203 -9.77 5.57 0.91
N ASN A 204 -9.48 5.38 2.19
CA ASN A 204 -9.22 6.43 3.16
C ASN A 204 -8.14 5.94 4.14
N GLU A 205 -7.75 6.79 5.09
CA GLU A 205 -6.70 6.48 6.05
C GLU A 205 -7.04 5.28 6.95
N ALA A 206 -8.30 5.13 7.37
CA ALA A 206 -8.73 4.00 8.18
C ALA A 206 -8.59 2.67 7.44
N LEU A 207 -9.08 2.60 6.20
CA LEU A 207 -8.96 1.41 5.35
C LEU A 207 -7.50 1.14 4.97
N TRP A 208 -6.70 2.19 4.72
CA TRP A 208 -5.27 2.05 4.48
C TRP A 208 -4.56 1.36 5.65
N ASN A 209 -4.83 1.80 6.88
CA ASN A 209 -4.24 1.21 8.09
C ASN A 209 -4.73 -0.21 8.34
N GLN A 210 -6.01 -0.48 8.10
CA GLN A 210 -6.56 -1.84 8.16
C GLN A 210 -5.85 -2.77 7.17
N LEU A 211 -5.76 -2.36 5.89
CA LEU A 211 -5.05 -3.14 4.87
C LEU A 211 -3.59 -3.38 5.25
N LYS A 212 -2.96 -2.39 5.92
CA LYS A 212 -1.58 -2.51 6.38
C LYS A 212 -1.45 -3.62 7.41
N SER A 213 -2.35 -3.65 8.40
CA SER A 213 -2.41 -4.70 9.42
C SER A 213 -2.76 -6.08 8.87
N GLU A 214 -3.65 -6.16 7.87
CA GLU A 214 -4.11 -7.45 7.33
C GLU A 214 -3.10 -8.10 6.38
N LEU A 215 -2.42 -7.27 5.58
CA LEU A 215 -1.63 -7.77 4.46
C LEU A 215 -0.15 -7.70 4.73
N LEU A 216 0.34 -6.76 5.55
CA LEU A 216 1.78 -6.54 5.75
C LEU A 216 2.34 -7.05 7.07
N PHE A 217 1.48 -7.29 8.06
CA PHE A 217 1.83 -7.81 9.38
C PHE A 217 1.07 -9.12 9.64
#